data_AF-A0A357M063-F1
#
_entry.id   AF-A0A357M063-F1
#
_cell.length_a   1.000
_cell.length_b   1.000
_cell.length_c   1.000
_cell.angle_alpha   90.00
_cell.angle_beta   90.00
_cell.angle_gamma   90.00
#
_symmetry.space_group_name_H-M   'P 1'
#
loop_
_entity.id
_entity.type
_entity.pdbx_description
1 polymer ?
#
loop_
_entity_poly.entity_id
_entity_poly.type
_entity_poly.pdbx_seq_one_letter_code
_entity_poly.pdbx_strand_id
1 'polypeptide(L)'
;AAETLNLPTSSYRFAGEYDEYSAAVAEIGFPCLVKPVMSSSGKGQSLLRSEDDVKRAWDYAQEGGRAGQGRVIIEGFVDFDFEITLLTIRHKDANGDTVTSFCEPIGHRQEDGD
;
A
#
# COMPACT_ATOMS: atom_id res chain seq x y z
N ALA A 1 -7.73 -3.00 -10.71
CA ALA A 1 -9.05 -3.22 -10.06
C ALA A 1 -9.63 -1.91 -9.55
N ALA A 2 -8.97 -1.20 -8.63
CA ALA A 2 -9.44 0.09 -8.12
C ALA A 2 -9.68 1.12 -9.24
N GLU A 3 -8.74 1.27 -10.18
CA GLU A 3 -8.91 2.13 -11.37
C GLU A 3 -10.13 1.72 -12.22
N THR A 4 -10.26 0.43 -12.56
CA THR A 4 -11.38 -0.09 -13.36
C THR A 4 -12.74 0.13 -12.69
N LEU A 5 -12.78 0.07 -11.36
CA LEU A 5 -13.99 0.20 -10.55
C LEU A 5 -14.18 1.63 -10.00
N ASN A 6 -13.29 2.56 -10.33
CA ASN A 6 -13.24 3.93 -9.80
C ASN A 6 -13.34 4.01 -8.27
N LEU A 7 -12.65 3.10 -7.58
CA LEU A 7 -12.57 3.13 -6.12
C LEU A 7 -11.47 4.10 -5.67
N PRO A 8 -11.73 4.92 -4.64
CA PRO A 8 -10.71 5.81 -4.10
C PRO A 8 -9.57 5.00 -3.49
N THR A 9 -8.35 5.45 -3.74
CA THR A 9 -7.12 4.95 -3.13
C THR A 9 -6.26 6.15 -2.73
N SER A 10 -5.18 5.93 -1.99
CA SER A 10 -4.10 6.91 -1.93
C SER A 10 -3.58 7.21 -3.34
N SER A 11 -3.00 8.39 -3.55
CA SER A 11 -2.22 8.66 -4.76
C SER A 11 -1.03 7.71 -4.80
N TYR A 12 -0.75 7.09 -5.95
CA TYR A 12 0.39 6.18 -6.04
C TYR A 12 1.14 6.27 -7.38
N ARG A 13 2.38 5.81 -7.35
CA ARG A 13 3.24 5.57 -8.50
C ARG A 13 4.03 4.28 -8.30
N PHE A 14 4.43 3.66 -9.39
CA PHE A 14 5.35 2.53 -9.36
C PHE A 14 6.65 2.92 -10.03
N ALA A 15 7.77 2.41 -9.52
CA ALA A 15 9.09 2.62 -10.08
C ALA A 15 9.90 1.32 -10.10
N GLY A 16 10.65 1.09 -11.16
CA GLY A 16 11.56 -0.06 -11.29
C GLY A 16 13.02 0.30 -11.00
N GLU A 17 13.40 1.55 -11.24
CA GLU A 17 14.76 2.06 -11.11
C GLU A 17 14.82 3.28 -10.18
N TYR A 18 16.01 3.59 -9.66
CA TYR A 18 16.19 4.67 -8.69
C TYR A 18 15.74 6.05 -9.21
N ASP A 19 16.06 6.36 -10.47
CA ASP A 19 15.71 7.66 -11.06
C ASP A 19 14.19 7.82 -11.23
N GLU A 20 13.50 6.75 -11.66
CA GLU A 20 12.03 6.71 -11.73
C GLU A 20 11.42 6.87 -10.34
N TYR A 21 12.00 6.22 -9.33
CA TYR A 21 11.55 6.30 -7.96
C TYR A 21 11.72 7.71 -7.38
N SER A 22 12.88 8.31 -7.59
CA SER A 22 13.17 9.68 -7.11
C SER A 22 12.19 10.69 -7.73
N ALA A 23 11.94 10.58 -9.04
CA ALA A 23 10.94 11.40 -9.72
C ALA A 23 9.51 11.15 -9.19
N ALA A 24 9.15 9.90 -8.95
CA ALA A 24 7.84 9.53 -8.40
C ALA A 24 7.65 10.06 -6.96
N VAL A 25 8.68 10.04 -6.12
CA VAL A 25 8.62 10.63 -4.78
C VAL A 25 8.44 12.15 -4.86
N ALA A 26 9.15 12.83 -5.76
CA ALA A 26 8.96 14.26 -5.97
C ALA A 26 7.55 14.61 -6.48
N GLU A 27 6.96 13.76 -7.33
CA GLU A 27 5.60 13.94 -7.84
C GLU A 27 4.52 13.70 -6.77
N ILE A 28 4.67 12.64 -5.96
CA ILE A 28 3.72 12.32 -4.88
C ILE A 28 3.83 13.32 -3.72
N GLY A 29 5.04 13.80 -3.42
CA GLY A 29 5.32 14.70 -2.30
C GLY A 29 5.43 13.99 -0.95
N PHE A 30 5.80 14.76 0.09
CA PHE A 30 5.96 14.25 1.46
C PHE A 30 4.78 14.67 2.36
N PRO A 31 4.41 13.85 3.35
CA PRO A 31 4.93 12.51 3.60
C PRO A 31 4.39 11.47 2.60
N CYS A 32 5.21 10.47 2.30
CA CYS A 32 4.82 9.32 1.46
C CYS A 32 5.41 8.02 1.98
N LEU A 33 4.78 6.90 1.62
CA LEU A 33 5.28 5.57 1.91
C LEU A 33 5.91 4.96 0.66
N VAL A 34 7.05 4.30 0.83
CA VAL A 34 7.59 3.36 -0.18
C VAL A 34 7.52 1.95 0.35
N LYS A 35 7.14 0.99 -0.49
CA LYS A 35 7.19 -0.44 -0.18
C LYS A 35 7.46 -1.28 -1.44
N PRO A 36 8.11 -2.45 -1.32
CA PRO A 36 8.25 -3.38 -2.44
C PRO A 36 6.87 -3.89 -2.86
N VAL A 37 6.62 -4.04 -4.16
CA VAL A 37 5.35 -4.59 -4.67
C VAL A 37 5.10 -6.00 -4.15
N MET A 38 6.18 -6.77 -3.93
CA MET A 38 6.15 -8.12 -3.39
C MET A 38 6.85 -8.16 -2.03
N SER A 39 6.17 -7.73 -0.98
CA SER A 39 6.64 -7.82 0.41
C SER A 39 5.65 -8.58 1.29
N SER A 40 6.07 -8.89 2.52
CA SER A 40 5.19 -9.44 3.56
C SER A 40 5.49 -8.80 4.90
N SER A 41 4.46 -8.58 5.72
CA SER A 41 4.58 -8.07 7.09
C SER A 41 5.42 -6.79 7.19
N GLY A 42 5.20 -5.83 6.27
CA GLY A 42 5.84 -4.52 6.28
C GLY A 42 7.35 -4.50 5.95
N LYS A 43 7.99 -5.64 5.69
CA LYS A 43 9.43 -5.66 5.38
C LYS A 43 9.76 -4.86 4.12
N GLY A 44 10.72 -3.93 4.22
CA GLY A 44 11.12 -3.04 3.13
C GLY A 44 10.25 -1.79 3.00
N GLN A 45 9.25 -1.60 3.88
CA GLN A 45 8.43 -0.39 3.89
C GLN A 45 9.11 0.74 4.66
N SER A 46 9.03 1.96 4.15
CA SER A 46 9.49 3.18 4.85
C SER A 46 8.49 4.31 4.69
N LEU A 47 8.33 5.13 5.74
CA LEU A 47 7.66 6.42 5.68
C LEU A 47 8.71 7.51 5.49
N LEU A 48 8.65 8.19 4.34
CA LEU A 48 9.52 9.31 4.01
C LEU A 48 8.86 10.61 4.44
N ARG A 49 9.63 11.47 5.12
CA ARG A 49 9.19 12.81 5.54
C ARG A 49 9.96 13.92 4.85
N SER A 50 11.08 13.59 4.20
CA SER A 50 11.95 14.57 3.54
C SER A 50 12.81 13.92 2.46
N GLU A 51 13.49 14.75 1.67
CA GLU A 51 14.44 14.30 0.63
C GLU A 51 15.57 13.43 1.19
N ASP A 52 15.99 13.67 2.44
CA ASP A 52 17.05 12.89 3.09
C ASP A 52 16.66 11.41 3.30
N ASP A 53 15.36 11.09 3.30
CA ASP A 53 14.88 9.72 3.43
C ASP A 53 14.94 8.94 2.11
N VAL A 54 14.97 9.62 0.97
CA VAL A 54 14.71 9.05 -0.37
C VAL A 54 15.67 7.90 -0.67
N LYS A 55 16.98 8.14 -0.56
CA LYS A 55 17.99 7.13 -0.92
C LYS A 55 17.95 5.92 0.01
N ARG A 56 17.90 6.17 1.32
CA ARG A 56 17.86 5.10 2.34
C ARG A 56 16.61 4.23 2.20
N ALA A 57 15.47 4.84 1.94
CA ALA A 57 14.20 4.13 1.79
C ALA A 57 14.17 3.26 0.53
N TRP A 58 14.78 3.72 -0.57
CA TRP A 58 15.00 2.90 -1.77
C TRP A 58 15.85 1.67 -1.45
N ASP A 59 17.01 1.88 -0.85
CA ASP A 59 17.94 0.77 -0.55
C ASP A 59 17.28 -0.28 0.35
N TYR A 60 16.54 0.17 1.39
CA TYR A 60 15.80 -0.73 2.27
C TYR A 60 14.66 -1.49 1.55
N ALA A 61 13.94 -0.83 0.64
CA ALA A 61 12.93 -1.49 -0.17
C ALA A 61 13.54 -2.58 -1.08
N GLN A 62 14.69 -2.31 -1.69
CA GLN A 62 15.38 -3.28 -2.54
C GLN A 62 15.88 -4.53 -1.78
N GLU A 63 16.22 -4.39 -0.49
CA GLU A 63 16.59 -5.50 0.40
C GLU A 63 15.38 -6.29 0.94
N GLY A 64 14.20 -5.65 0.96
CA GLY A 64 12.97 -6.19 1.56
C GLY A 64 12.14 -7.12 0.66
N GLY A 65 12.40 -7.15 -0.64
CA GLY A 65 11.63 -7.94 -1.61
C GLY A 65 11.81 -9.45 -1.44
N ARG A 66 10.70 -10.22 -1.38
CA ARG A 66 10.72 -11.70 -1.25
C ARG A 66 11.46 -12.44 -2.38
N ALA A 67 11.72 -11.77 -3.51
CA ALA A 67 12.42 -12.30 -4.67
C ALA A 67 13.69 -11.51 -5.05
N GLY A 68 14.17 -10.59 -4.20
CA GLY A 68 15.31 -9.70 -4.47
C GLY A 68 14.90 -8.26 -4.84
N GLN A 69 15.80 -7.55 -5.54
CA GLN A 69 15.56 -6.21 -6.10
C GLN A 69 14.33 -6.24 -7.00
N GLY A 70 13.44 -5.25 -6.85
CA GLY A 70 12.16 -5.30 -7.55
C GLY A 70 11.46 -3.96 -7.59
N ARG A 71 10.37 -3.95 -8.35
CA ARG A 71 9.51 -2.78 -8.48
C ARG A 71 8.96 -2.37 -7.10
N VAL A 72 8.99 -1.08 -6.82
CA VAL A 72 8.38 -0.49 -5.62
C VAL A 72 7.11 0.26 -5.97
N ILE A 73 6.26 0.46 -4.98
CA ILE A 73 5.15 1.41 -5.02
C ILE A 73 5.44 2.54 -4.04
N ILE A 74 5.17 3.76 -4.49
CA ILE A 74 5.22 5.00 -3.71
C ILE A 74 3.77 5.44 -3.54
N GLU A 75 3.32 5.60 -2.31
CA GLU A 75 1.95 5.97 -1.95
C GLU A 75 1.96 7.27 -1.14
N GLY A 76 1.04 8.19 -1.47
CA GLY A 76 0.81 9.37 -0.65
C GLY A 76 0.31 8.95 0.73
N PHE A 77 0.81 9.62 1.77
CA PHE A 77 0.33 9.36 3.12
C PHE A 77 -1.13 9.79 3.25
N VAL A 78 -1.96 8.93 3.83
CA VAL A 78 -3.35 9.24 4.13
C VAL A 78 -3.43 9.55 5.61
N ASP A 79 -3.91 10.74 5.95
CA ASP A 79 -4.23 11.12 7.32
C ASP A 79 -5.64 10.57 7.64
N PHE A 80 -5.72 9.55 8.49
CA PHE A 80 -6.96 8.85 8.83
C PHE A 80 -7.07 8.58 10.34
N ASP A 81 -8.30 8.46 10.83
CA ASP A 81 -8.59 8.27 12.25
C ASP A 81 -8.34 6.83 12.74
N PHE A 82 -8.72 5.83 11.92
CA PHE A 82 -8.53 4.41 12.18
C PHE A 82 -8.66 3.59 10.90
N GLU A 83 -8.13 2.37 10.91
CA GLU A 83 -8.26 1.41 9.81
C GLU A 83 -9.35 0.38 10.13
N ILE A 84 -9.95 -0.21 9.09
CA ILE A 84 -10.91 -1.30 9.25
C ILE A 84 -10.60 -2.47 8.31
N THR A 85 -10.98 -3.68 8.73
CA THR A 85 -11.17 -4.82 7.81
C THR A 85 -12.66 -5.08 7.64
N LEU A 86 -13.12 -5.09 6.38
CA LEU A 86 -14.48 -5.50 6.01
C LEU A 86 -14.47 -6.90 5.42
N LEU A 87 -14.79 -7.91 6.23
CA LEU A 87 -14.88 -9.29 5.75
C LEU A 87 -16.07 -9.43 4.79
N THR A 88 -15.77 -9.84 3.56
CA THR A 88 -16.72 -9.93 2.46
C THR A 88 -16.83 -11.37 1.97
N ILE A 89 -18.05 -11.90 1.88
CA ILE A 89 -18.32 -13.30 1.51
C ILE A 89 -19.16 -13.33 0.23
N ARG A 90 -18.57 -13.82 -0.87
CA ARG A 90 -19.30 -14.09 -2.11
C ARG A 90 -19.73 -15.55 -2.15
N HIS A 91 -21.04 -15.80 -2.15
CA HIS A 91 -21.60 -17.14 -2.02
C HIS A 91 -22.92 -17.29 -2.78
N LYS A 92 -23.50 -18.49 -2.74
CA LYS A 92 -24.81 -18.81 -3.31
C LYS A 92 -25.88 -18.67 -2.24
N ASP A 93 -26.93 -17.89 -2.51
CA ASP A 93 -28.08 -17.81 -1.62
C ASP A 93 -28.97 -19.06 -1.72
N ALA A 94 -30.10 -19.07 -1.02
CA ALA A 94 -31.04 -20.19 -1.02
C ALA A 94 -31.65 -20.48 -2.40
N ASN A 95 -31.65 -19.51 -3.31
CA ASN A 95 -32.16 -19.64 -4.68
C ASN A 95 -31.07 -20.06 -5.67
N GLY A 96 -29.81 -20.11 -5.25
CA GLY A 96 -28.67 -20.39 -6.12
C GLY A 96 -28.13 -19.16 -6.84
N ASP A 97 -28.53 -17.95 -6.43
CA ASP A 97 -28.01 -16.70 -6.98
C ASP A 97 -26.69 -16.33 -6.30
N THR A 98 -25.76 -15.75 -7.08
CA THR A 98 -24.49 -15.27 -6.52
C THR A 98 -24.73 -13.96 -5.79
N VAL A 99 -24.58 -13.97 -4.47
CA VAL A 99 -24.72 -12.80 -3.62
C VAL A 99 -23.40 -12.48 -2.91
N THR A 100 -23.27 -11.24 -2.43
CA THR A 100 -22.15 -10.79 -1.61
C THR A 100 -22.69 -10.26 -0.30
N SER A 101 -22.28 -10.88 0.81
CA SER A 101 -22.61 -10.43 2.17
C SER A 101 -21.39 -9.83 2.84
N PHE A 102 -21.64 -8.90 3.75
CA PHE A 102 -20.62 -8.18 4.51
C PHE A 102 -20.84 -8.44 6.00
N CYS A 103 -19.78 -8.76 6.72
CA CYS A 103 -19.80 -8.70 8.18
C CYS A 103 -19.77 -7.24 8.66
N GLU A 104 -20.04 -7.01 9.94
CA GLU A 104 -19.73 -5.71 10.55
C GLU A 104 -18.22 -5.41 10.44
N PRO A 105 -17.84 -4.13 10.27
CA PRO A 105 -16.45 -3.75 10.13
C PRO A 105 -15.68 -4.00 11.42
N ILE A 106 -14.47 -4.54 11.28
CA ILE A 106 -13.54 -4.76 12.39
C ILE A 106 -12.54 -3.60 12.38
N GLY A 107 -12.61 -2.73 13.39
CA GLY A 107 -11.66 -1.63 13.56
C GLY A 107 -10.32 -2.11 14.10
N HIS A 108 -9.25 -1.49 13.60
CA HIS A 108 -7.88 -1.73 14.04
C HIS A 108 -7.35 -0.49 14.76
N ARG A 109 -6.56 -0.75 15.79
CA ARG A 109 -5.73 0.24 16.45
C ARG A 109 -4.29 -0.20 16.25
N GLN A 110 -3.51 0.63 15.55
CA GLN A 110 -2.08 0.42 15.40
C GLN A 110 -1.35 0.67 16.73
N GLU A 111 -0.47 -0.24 17.11
CA GLU A 111 0.48 -0.10 18.22
C GLU A 111 1.87 -0.52 17.72
N ASP A 112 2.83 0.40 17.70
CA ASP A 112 4.18 0.19 17.16
C ASP A 112 4.25 -0.30 15.68
N GLY A 113 3.20 -0.04 14.90
CA GLY A 113 3.13 -0.37 13.47
C GLY A 113 2.45 -1.70 13.15
N ASP A 114 1.88 -2.39 14.15
CA ASP A 114 0.95 -3.52 14.00
C ASP A 114 -0.41 -3.16 14.60
#